data_AF-A0A3B1AY54-F1
#
_entry.id   AF-A0A3B1AY54-F1
#
_cell.length_a   1.000
_cell.length_b   1.000
_cell.length_c   1.000
_cell.angle_alpha   90.00
_cell.angle_beta   90.00
_cell.angle_gamma   90.00
#
_symmetry.space_group_name_H-M   'P 1'
#
loop_
_entity.id
_entity.type
_entity.pdbx_description
1 polymer ?
#
loop_
_entity_poly.entity_id
_entity_poly.type
_entity_poly.pdbx_seq_one_letter_code
_entity_poly.pdbx_strand_id
1 'polypeptide(L)'
;RELLAFVGKQQTECYYENEKLPPSSEVIESVFGKQKYIEKDQSGNGFTGLILAIGAIVSTVSDDLIKNALASVSTKDVIKWCKDNIGETVQSKRLGVFAEPIQEQK
;
A
#
# COMPACT_ATOMS: atom_id res chain seq x y z
N ARG A 1 -7.56 3.44 35.90
CA ARG A 1 -7.45 1.97 36.04
C ARG A 1 -7.96 1.26 34.79
N GLU A 2 -9.04 1.73 34.17
CA GLU A 2 -9.60 1.16 32.93
C GLU A 2 -8.64 1.16 31.74
N LEU A 3 -7.88 2.23 31.51
CA LEU A 3 -6.93 2.31 30.39
C LEU A 3 -5.83 1.24 30.46
N LEU A 4 -5.30 0.97 31.66
CA LEU A 4 -4.30 -0.10 31.86
C LEU A 4 -4.92 -1.50 31.65
N ALA A 5 -6.16 -1.70 32.07
CA ALA A 5 -6.88 -2.96 31.84
C ALA A 5 -7.16 -3.17 30.34
N PHE A 6 -7.54 -2.10 29.63
CA PHE A 6 -7.70 -2.13 28.18
C PHE A 6 -6.38 -2.45 27.47
N VAL A 7 -5.30 -1.75 27.79
CA VAL A 7 -3.96 -2.00 27.21
C VAL A 7 -3.52 -3.44 27.47
N GLY A 8 -3.69 -3.94 28.70
CA GLY A 8 -3.36 -5.32 29.04
C GLY A 8 -4.16 -6.34 28.23
N LYS A 9 -5.47 -6.09 28.00
CA LYS A 9 -6.30 -6.93 27.13
C LYS A 9 -5.86 -6.85 25.66
N GLN A 10 -5.53 -5.67 25.15
CA GLN A 10 -5.09 -5.56 23.74
C GLN A 10 -3.72 -6.19 23.53
N GLN A 11 -2.83 -6.16 24.52
CA GLN A 11 -1.51 -6.78 24.44
C GLN A 11 -1.59 -8.31 24.28
N THR A 12 -2.69 -8.97 24.70
CA THR A 12 -2.85 -10.42 24.45
C THR A 12 -3.12 -10.74 22.97
N GLU A 13 -3.49 -9.75 22.17
CA GLU A 13 -3.67 -9.89 20.71
C GLU A 13 -2.36 -9.71 19.93
N CYS A 14 -1.27 -9.29 20.59
CA CYS A 14 0.05 -9.22 19.97
C CYS A 14 0.55 -10.63 19.63
N TYR A 15 0.93 -10.83 18.37
CA TYR A 15 1.44 -12.08 17.83
C TYR A 15 2.97 -12.21 17.99
N TYR A 16 3.71 -11.10 17.91
CA TYR A 16 5.18 -11.12 18.01
C TYR A 16 5.71 -10.59 19.34
N GLU A 17 6.91 -11.06 19.71
CA GLU A 17 7.65 -10.52 20.85
C GLU A 17 7.99 -9.04 20.60
N ASN A 18 7.64 -8.16 21.55
CA ASN A 18 7.77 -6.70 21.45
C ASN A 18 6.92 -6.01 20.37
N GLU A 19 5.88 -6.68 19.87
CA GLU A 19 4.90 -6.04 18.98
C GLU A 19 4.19 -4.88 19.67
N LYS A 20 3.97 -3.81 18.91
CA LYS A 20 3.24 -2.61 19.37
C LYS A 20 2.05 -2.39 18.46
N LEU A 21 0.87 -2.48 19.03
CA LEU A 21 -0.38 -2.15 18.33
C LEU A 21 -0.54 -0.62 18.25
N PRO A 22 -1.09 -0.08 17.14
CA PRO A 22 -1.48 1.32 17.07
C PRO A 22 -2.47 1.66 18.19
N PRO A 23 -2.26 2.76 18.94
CA PRO A 23 -3.13 3.15 20.05
C PRO A 23 -4.50 3.71 19.60
N SER A 24 -4.62 4.13 18.34
CA SER A 24 -5.84 4.66 17.75
C SER A 24 -5.84 4.51 16.22
N SER A 25 -7.01 4.68 15.59
CA SER A 25 -7.12 4.75 14.12
C SER A 25 -6.39 5.96 13.53
N GLU A 26 -6.20 7.03 14.31
CA GLU A 26 -5.52 8.25 13.86
C GLU A 26 -4.10 7.97 13.37
N VAL A 27 -3.42 6.96 13.93
CA VAL A 27 -2.11 6.52 13.45
C VAL A 27 -2.20 5.96 12.03
N ILE A 28 -3.22 5.16 11.75
CA ILE A 28 -3.47 4.59 10.42
C ILE A 28 -3.90 5.70 9.45
N GLU A 29 -4.75 6.63 9.89
CA GLU A 29 -5.16 7.80 9.10
C GLU A 29 -3.97 8.70 8.75
N SER A 30 -3.02 8.87 9.68
CA SER A 30 -1.76 9.60 9.44
C SER A 30 -0.90 8.93 8.36
N VAL A 31 -0.82 7.59 8.37
CA VAL A 31 -0.13 6.81 7.33
C VAL A 31 -0.79 7.02 5.97
N PHE A 32 -2.13 6.96 5.89
CA PHE A 32 -2.85 7.27 4.65
C PHE A 32 -2.67 8.74 4.22
N GLY A 33 -2.54 9.68 5.16
CA GLY A 33 -2.19 11.06 4.86
C GLY A 33 -0.85 11.19 4.14
N LYS A 34 0.19 10.48 4.63
CA LYS A 34 1.51 10.42 3.98
C LYS A 34 1.45 9.74 2.61
N GLN A 35 0.67 8.67 2.50
CA GLN A 35 0.48 7.96 1.23
C GLN A 35 -0.17 8.86 0.18
N LYS A 36 -1.24 9.58 0.54
CA LYS A 36 -1.89 10.55 -0.36
C LYS A 36 -0.95 11.69 -0.77
N TYR A 37 -0.09 12.15 0.15
CA TYR A 37 0.94 13.14 -0.18
C TYR A 37 1.91 12.64 -1.26
N ILE A 38 2.26 11.35 -1.25
CA ILE A 38 3.08 10.72 -2.30
C ILE A 38 2.30 10.59 -3.61
N GLU A 39 1.01 10.23 -3.55
CA GLU A 39 0.15 10.11 -4.74
C GLU A 39 -0.15 11.43 -5.45
N LYS A 40 -0.06 12.57 -4.74
CA LYS A 40 -0.32 13.91 -5.28
C LYS A 40 -1.67 13.95 -6.02
N ASP A 41 -1.68 14.37 -7.27
CA ASP A 41 -2.87 14.53 -8.11
C ASP A 41 -3.65 13.22 -8.33
N GLN A 42 -3.06 12.06 -8.05
CA GLN A 42 -3.73 10.77 -8.19
C GLN A 42 -4.57 10.39 -6.96
N SER A 43 -4.40 11.06 -5.81
CA SER A 43 -5.05 10.68 -4.54
C SER A 43 -6.58 10.82 -4.55
N GLY A 44 -7.16 11.52 -5.53
CA GLY A 44 -8.59 11.78 -5.64
C GLY A 44 -9.39 10.75 -6.44
N ASN A 45 -8.73 9.84 -7.17
CA ASN A 45 -9.37 8.98 -8.17
C ASN A 45 -9.34 7.48 -7.83
N GLY A 46 -9.00 7.14 -6.58
CA GLY A 46 -8.85 5.76 -6.09
C GLY A 46 -7.40 5.37 -5.87
N PHE A 47 -7.16 4.12 -5.45
CA PHE A 47 -5.81 3.63 -5.19
C PHE A 47 -5.05 3.36 -6.48
N THR A 48 -3.76 3.68 -6.45
CA THR A 48 -2.79 3.30 -7.49
C THR A 48 -1.80 2.28 -6.95
N GLY A 49 -0.90 1.78 -7.80
CA GLY A 49 0.22 0.94 -7.34
C GLY A 49 1.08 1.60 -6.25
N LEU A 50 1.01 2.92 -6.07
CA LEU A 50 1.69 3.65 -4.99
C LEU A 50 1.16 3.28 -3.59
N ILE A 51 0.06 2.55 -3.47
CA ILE A 51 -0.37 2.00 -2.17
C ILE A 51 0.70 1.12 -1.53
N LEU A 52 1.55 0.46 -2.33
CA LEU A 52 2.68 -0.34 -1.86
C LEU A 52 3.75 0.51 -1.14
N ALA A 53 3.77 1.82 -1.35
CA ALA A 53 4.66 2.72 -0.62
C ALA A 53 4.37 2.77 0.88
N ILE A 54 3.16 2.35 1.32
CA ILE A 54 2.85 2.25 2.76
C ILE A 54 3.86 1.36 3.48
N GLY A 55 4.28 0.25 2.87
CA GLY A 55 5.30 -0.63 3.46
C GLY A 55 6.60 0.10 3.75
N ALA A 56 7.04 0.96 2.82
CA ALA A 56 8.22 1.80 3.00
C ALA A 56 8.01 2.86 4.09
N ILE A 57 6.84 3.50 4.15
CA ILE A 57 6.50 4.55 5.14
C ILE A 57 6.58 4.03 6.58
N VAL A 58 6.13 2.80 6.82
CA VAL A 58 6.07 2.21 8.18
C VAL A 58 7.29 1.35 8.52
N SER A 59 8.17 1.09 7.54
CA SER A 59 9.40 0.32 7.75
C SER A 59 10.55 1.19 8.27
N THR A 60 11.46 0.56 9.02
CA THR A 60 12.79 1.12 9.21
C THR A 60 13.63 0.80 7.97
N VAL A 61 13.87 1.80 7.14
CA VAL A 61 14.62 1.64 5.89
C VAL A 61 16.12 1.50 6.19
N SER A 62 16.72 0.42 5.69
CA SER A 62 18.17 0.18 5.73
C SER A 62 18.69 -0.25 4.37
N ASP A 63 19.99 -0.10 4.14
CA ASP A 63 20.63 -0.48 2.88
C ASP A 63 20.42 -1.97 2.55
N ASP A 64 20.52 -2.83 3.56
CA ASP A 64 20.31 -4.28 3.39
C ASP A 64 18.85 -4.60 3.07
N LEU A 65 17.90 -3.91 3.69
CA LEU A 65 16.49 -4.06 3.36
C LEU A 65 16.23 -3.67 1.90
N ILE A 66 16.76 -2.54 1.44
CA ILE A 66 16.59 -2.07 0.06
C ILE A 66 17.20 -3.08 -0.92
N LYS A 67 18.44 -3.53 -0.68
CA LYS A 67 19.11 -4.52 -1.54
C LYS A 67 18.31 -5.81 -1.63
N ASN A 68 17.85 -6.33 -0.49
CA ASN A 68 17.07 -7.55 -0.45
C ASN A 68 15.72 -7.39 -1.17
N ALA A 69 15.02 -6.28 -0.96
CA ALA A 69 13.76 -5.99 -1.65
C ALA A 69 13.95 -5.95 -3.18
N LEU A 70 14.98 -5.23 -3.66
CA LEU A 70 15.29 -5.13 -5.09
C LEU A 70 15.73 -6.48 -5.71
N ALA A 71 16.37 -7.35 -4.93
CA ALA A 71 16.79 -8.67 -5.39
C ALA A 71 15.67 -9.72 -5.36
N SER A 72 14.69 -9.57 -4.46
CA SER A 72 13.64 -10.57 -4.22
C SER A 72 12.36 -10.32 -5.01
N VAL A 73 12.04 -9.06 -5.33
CA VAL A 73 10.79 -8.69 -6.00
C VAL A 73 11.10 -7.97 -7.30
N SER A 74 10.70 -8.58 -8.42
CA SER A 74 10.87 -7.96 -9.73
C SER A 74 9.76 -6.95 -10.01
N THR A 75 10.01 -6.00 -10.91
CA THR A 75 8.97 -5.07 -11.39
C THR A 75 7.76 -5.80 -11.97
N LYS A 76 7.96 -6.96 -12.60
CA LYS A 76 6.86 -7.77 -13.16
C LYS A 76 5.94 -8.28 -12.06
N ASP A 77 6.49 -8.68 -10.92
CA ASP A 77 5.72 -9.16 -9.77
C ASP A 77 4.87 -8.03 -9.18
N VAL A 78 5.45 -6.82 -9.08
CA VAL A 78 4.72 -5.63 -8.64
C VAL A 78 3.55 -5.30 -9.58
N ILE A 79 3.78 -5.29 -10.90
CA ILE A 79 2.72 -5.01 -11.89
C ILE A 79 1.63 -6.07 -11.81
N LYS A 80 2.00 -7.35 -11.71
CA LYS A 80 1.05 -8.46 -11.58
C LYS A 80 0.21 -8.30 -10.32
N TRP A 81 0.84 -8.05 -9.18
CA TRP A 81 0.14 -7.85 -7.91
C TRP A 81 -0.85 -6.68 -7.99
N CYS A 82 -0.46 -5.54 -8.58
CA CYS A 82 -1.34 -4.40 -8.80
C CYS A 82 -2.57 -4.79 -9.65
N LYS A 83 -2.36 -5.54 -10.74
CA LYS A 83 -3.45 -6.01 -11.59
C LYS A 83 -4.41 -6.93 -10.83
N ASP A 84 -3.88 -7.86 -10.04
CA ASP A 84 -4.66 -8.88 -9.37
C ASP A 84 -5.42 -8.34 -8.14
N ASN A 85 -4.91 -7.30 -7.47
CA ASN A 85 -5.46 -6.82 -6.18
C ASN A 85 -6.13 -5.43 -6.26
N ILE A 86 -5.61 -4.54 -7.10
CA ILE A 86 -6.15 -3.18 -7.26
C ILE A 86 -7.07 -3.11 -8.48
N GLY A 87 -6.68 -3.81 -9.56
CA GLY A 87 -7.37 -3.77 -10.84
C GLY A 87 -7.07 -2.49 -11.62
N GLU A 88 -7.92 -2.19 -12.60
CA GLU A 88 -7.74 -1.03 -13.49
C GLU A 88 -8.17 0.28 -12.83
N THR A 89 -7.32 1.30 -12.96
CA THR A 89 -7.66 2.67 -12.52
C THR A 89 -8.75 3.28 -13.39
N VAL A 90 -9.49 4.26 -12.85
CA VAL A 90 -10.52 5.00 -13.61
C VAL A 90 -9.94 5.62 -14.88
N GLN A 91 -8.72 6.14 -14.80
CA GLN A 91 -7.97 6.71 -15.92
C GLN A 91 -7.66 5.64 -16.97
N SER A 92 -7.22 4.45 -16.55
CA SER A 92 -6.97 3.31 -17.45
C SER A 92 -8.24 2.89 -18.18
N LYS A 93 -9.36 2.81 -17.47
CA LYS A 93 -10.67 2.49 -18.07
C LYS A 93 -11.10 3.54 -19.10
N ARG A 94 -10.93 4.83 -18.79
CA ARG A 94 -11.21 5.93 -19.73
C ARG A 94 -10.37 5.80 -21.00
N LEU A 95 -9.06 5.59 -20.86
CA LEU A 95 -8.17 5.39 -22.00
C LEU A 95 -8.59 4.18 -22.84
N GLY A 96 -9.00 3.08 -22.23
CA GLY A 96 -9.49 1.90 -22.95
C GLY A 96 -10.76 2.14 -23.76
N VAL A 97 -11.67 3.00 -23.28
CA VAL A 97 -12.90 3.37 -24.03
C VAL A 97 -12.57 4.25 -25.24
N PHE A 98 -11.53 5.08 -25.17
CA PHE A 98 -11.12 5.96 -26.26
C PHE A 98 -10.01 5.38 -27.15
N ALA A 99 -9.50 4.18 -26.84
CA ALA A 99 -8.51 3.50 -27.66
C ALA A 99 -9.20 2.94 -28.92
N GLU A 100 -8.65 3.24 -30.11
CA GLU A 100 -9.16 2.67 -31.34
C GLU A 100 -9.03 1.13 -31.34
N PRO A 101 -10.02 0.39 -31.87
CA PRO A 101 -9.93 -1.05 -31.95
C PRO A 101 -8.72 -1.43 -32.81
N ILE A 102 -7.85 -2.28 -32.25
CA ILE A 102 -6.72 -2.88 -32.97
C ILE A 102 -7.32 -3.62 -34.17
N GLN A 103 -7.13 -3.09 -35.38
CA GLN A 103 -7.47 -3.82 -36.60
C GLN A 103 -6.49 -4.98 -36.72
N GLU A 104 -6.94 -6.20 -36.43
CA GLU A 104 -6.21 -7.41 -36.78
C GLU A 104 -6.00 -7.42 -38.30
N GLN A 105 -4.76 -7.18 -38.72
CA GLN A 105 -4.35 -7.41 -40.10
C GLN A 105 -4.39 -8.92 -40.36
N LYS A 106 -5.37 -9.34 -41.17
CA LYS A 106 -5.48 -10.69 -41.73
C LYS A 106 -4.32 -11.02 -42.66
#